data_AF-A0A3M1DB50-F1
#
_entry.id   AF-A0A3M1DB50-F1
#
_cell.length_a   1.000
_cell.length_b   1.000
_cell.length_c   1.000
_cell.angle_alpha   90.00
_cell.angle_beta   90.00
_cell.angle_gamma   90.00
#
_symmetry.space_group_name_H-M   'P 1'
#
loop_
_entity.id
_entity.type
_entity.pdbx_description
1 polymer ?
#
loop_
_entity_poly.entity_id
_entity_poly.type
_entity_poly.pdbx_seq_one_letter_code
_entity_poly.pdbx_strand_id
1 'polypeptide(L)'
;MSELIDNRRRRKDLLKHMILQLHEGAAPEKVKAQLARVLGEVPYDDVVEVEQQLIAEGLPVEEVLRLCDIHTAVLEGRISHEAARTAPKGHPIHIFQQENKALRWEIELLHGLFNELENTAQQVDLAALLDQMQIHVYMLADVE
;
A
#
# COMPACT_ATOMS: atom_id res chain seq x y z
N MET A 1 11.96 22.82 -25.29
CA MET A 1 12.24 21.37 -25.10
C MET A 1 13.46 21.09 -24.22
N SER A 2 14.47 21.96 -24.14
CA SER A 2 15.65 21.74 -23.27
C SER A 2 15.34 21.88 -21.77
N GLU A 3 14.46 22.81 -21.38
CA GLU A 3 14.11 23.06 -19.96
C GLU A 3 13.41 21.88 -19.27
N LEU A 4 12.52 21.16 -19.98
CA LEU A 4 11.82 19.98 -19.44
C LEU A 4 12.78 18.80 -19.22
N ILE A 5 13.74 18.61 -20.13
CA ILE A 5 14.75 17.54 -20.07
C ILE A 5 15.76 17.83 -18.94
N ASP A 6 16.19 19.09 -18.80
CA ASP A 6 17.10 19.51 -17.74
C ASP A 6 16.44 19.38 -16.36
N ASN A 7 15.17 19.75 -16.23
CA ASN A 7 14.41 19.53 -15.00
C ASN A 7 14.28 18.04 -14.65
N ARG A 8 14.01 17.18 -15.63
CA ARG A 8 13.92 15.73 -15.40
C ARG A 8 15.24 15.16 -14.90
N ARG A 9 16.35 15.50 -15.55
CA ARG A 9 17.68 15.04 -15.16
C ARG A 9 18.06 15.51 -13.75
N ARG A 10 17.88 16.80 -13.45
CA ARG A 10 18.16 17.36 -12.12
C ARG A 10 17.35 16.69 -11.00
N ARG A 11 16.07 16.37 -11.24
CA ARG A 11 15.25 15.63 -10.26
C ARG A 11 15.80 14.23 -10.00
N LYS A 12 16.18 13.51 -11.05
CA LYS A 12 16.78 12.17 -10.93
C LYS A 12 18.12 12.20 -10.18
N ASP A 13 18.97 13.17 -10.50
CA ASP A 13 20.27 13.36 -9.83
C ASP A 13 20.09 13.69 -8.33
N LEU A 14 19.10 14.54 -8.01
CA LEU A 14 18.75 14.86 -6.63
C LEU A 14 18.24 13.64 -5.85
N LEU A 15 17.31 12.86 -6.45
CA LEU A 15 16.80 11.62 -5.85
C LEU A 15 17.93 10.64 -5.55
N LYS A 16 18.78 10.40 -6.54
CA LYS A 16 19.94 9.53 -6.43
C LYS A 16 20.88 9.96 -5.30
N HIS A 17 21.18 11.26 -5.21
CA HIS A 17 22.03 11.80 -4.15
C HIS A 17 21.43 11.60 -2.75
N MET A 18 20.13 11.88 -2.58
CA MET A 18 19.45 11.69 -1.29
C MET A 18 19.38 10.22 -0.87
N ILE A 19 19.19 9.31 -1.82
CA ILE A 19 19.20 7.86 -1.58
C ILE A 19 20.58 7.41 -1.06
N LEU A 20 21.67 7.84 -1.72
CA LEU A 20 23.02 7.53 -1.28
C LEU A 20 23.33 8.10 0.10
N GLN A 21 22.89 9.32 0.40
CA GLN A 21 23.04 9.92 1.74
C GLN A 21 22.34 9.11 2.84
N LEU A 22 21.17 8.54 2.56
CA LEU A 22 20.50 7.65 3.51
C LEU A 22 21.25 6.34 3.71
N HIS A 23 21.78 5.75 2.63
CA HIS A 23 22.60 4.55 2.70
C HIS A 23 23.89 4.76 3.51
N GLU A 24 24.53 5.92 3.36
CA GLU A 24 25.72 6.32 4.12
C GLU A 24 25.43 6.64 5.61
N GLY A 25 24.16 6.63 6.03
CA GLY A 25 23.75 6.89 7.42
C GLY A 25 23.76 8.38 7.81
N ALA A 26 23.81 9.29 6.85
CA ALA A 26 23.88 10.73 7.10
C ALA A 26 22.51 11.30 7.50
N ALA A 27 22.41 11.82 8.74
CA ALA A 27 21.27 12.60 9.25
C ALA A 27 19.88 12.07 8.84
N PRO A 28 19.54 10.81 9.19
CA PRO A 28 18.45 10.04 8.60
C PRO A 28 17.10 10.78 8.66
N GLU A 29 16.79 11.50 9.73
CA GLU A 29 15.49 12.16 9.87
C GLU A 29 15.29 13.38 8.95
N LYS A 30 16.34 14.21 8.76
CA LYS A 30 16.24 15.38 7.86
C LYS A 30 16.21 14.94 6.40
N VAL A 31 17.04 13.97 6.04
CA VAL A 31 17.10 13.44 4.68
C VAL A 31 15.81 12.69 4.34
N LYS A 32 15.26 11.87 5.26
CA LYS A 32 13.93 11.26 5.10
C LYS A 32 12.86 12.30 4.86
N ALA A 33 12.79 13.37 5.65
CA ALA A 33 11.78 14.41 5.50
C ALA A 33 11.88 15.17 4.16
N GLN A 34 13.10 15.34 3.64
CA GLN A 34 13.33 15.97 2.35
C GLN A 34 13.01 15.02 1.19
N LEU A 35 13.49 13.78 1.25
CA LEU A 35 13.17 12.72 0.31
C LEU A 35 11.65 12.53 0.21
N ALA A 36 10.96 12.58 1.36
CA ALA A 36 9.51 12.49 1.45
C ALA A 36 8.75 13.54 0.62
N ARG A 37 9.27 14.76 0.58
CA ARG A 37 8.67 15.85 -0.20
C ARG A 37 8.91 15.65 -1.69
N VAL A 38 10.14 15.30 -2.05
CA VAL A 38 10.52 15.12 -3.45
C VAL A 38 9.78 13.94 -4.09
N LEU A 39 9.65 12.81 -3.38
CA LEU A 39 8.90 11.65 -3.87
C LEU A 39 7.41 11.93 -4.10
N GLY A 40 6.82 12.89 -3.36
CA GLY A 40 5.43 13.31 -3.59
C GLY A 40 5.23 14.17 -4.84
N GLU A 41 6.29 14.73 -5.40
CA GLU A 41 6.24 15.64 -6.56
C GLU A 41 6.80 15.01 -7.85
N VAL A 42 7.53 13.89 -7.73
CA VAL A 42 8.20 13.23 -8.86
C VAL A 42 7.33 12.12 -9.45
N PRO A 43 7.23 12.00 -10.79
CA PRO A 43 6.56 10.87 -11.42
C PRO A 43 7.16 9.52 -11.00
N TYR A 44 6.31 8.52 -10.77
CA TYR A 44 6.75 7.19 -10.33
C TYR A 44 7.80 6.56 -11.25
N ASP A 45 7.65 6.73 -12.58
CA ASP A 45 8.61 6.21 -13.56
C ASP A 45 10.03 6.77 -13.37
N ASP A 46 10.16 8.03 -12.96
CA ASP A 46 11.47 8.65 -12.68
C ASP A 46 12.13 8.02 -11.45
N VAL A 47 11.34 7.59 -10.45
CA VAL A 47 11.82 6.93 -9.23
C VAL A 47 12.38 5.55 -9.56
N VAL A 48 11.62 4.74 -10.30
CA VAL A 48 12.05 3.40 -10.74
C VAL A 48 13.33 3.47 -11.57
N GLU A 49 13.44 4.45 -12.47
CA GLU A 49 14.63 4.61 -13.30
C GLU A 49 15.89 4.95 -12.46
N VAL A 50 15.75 5.73 -11.38
CA VAL A 50 16.84 6.02 -10.44
C VAL A 50 17.23 4.78 -9.64
N GLU A 51 16.27 4.01 -9.16
CA GLU A 51 16.51 2.75 -8.42
C GLU A 51 17.29 1.75 -9.27
N GLN A 52 16.86 1.52 -10.52
CA GLN A 52 17.58 0.62 -11.44
C GLN A 52 19.00 1.12 -11.74
N GLN A 53 19.18 2.44 -11.86
CA GLN A 53 20.50 3.02 -12.06
C GLN A 53 21.41 2.80 -10.84
N LEU A 54 20.91 2.97 -9.62
CA LEU A 54 21.67 2.72 -8.39
C LEU A 54 22.09 1.26 -8.25
N ILE A 55 21.21 0.32 -8.61
CA ILE A 55 21.54 -1.11 -8.65
C ILE A 55 22.66 -1.37 -9.67
N ALA A 56 22.56 -0.79 -10.86
CA ALA A 56 23.57 -0.93 -11.91
C ALA A 56 24.93 -0.33 -11.49
N GLU A 57 24.93 0.68 -10.62
CA GLU A 57 26.13 1.31 -10.06
C GLU A 57 26.67 0.60 -8.81
N GLY A 58 26.05 -0.49 -8.37
CA GLY A 58 26.56 -1.38 -7.33
C GLY A 58 25.90 -1.25 -5.96
N LEU A 59 24.80 -0.48 -5.83
CA LEU A 59 24.00 -0.48 -4.61
C LEU A 59 23.27 -1.83 -4.47
N PRO A 60 23.36 -2.53 -3.32
CA PRO A 60 22.66 -3.80 -3.13
C PRO A 60 21.15 -3.64 -3.30
N VAL A 61 20.50 -4.63 -3.91
CA VAL A 61 19.04 -4.63 -4.14
C VAL A 61 18.28 -4.55 -2.82
N GLU A 62 18.79 -5.21 -1.77
CA GLU A 62 18.19 -5.19 -0.44
C GLU A 62 18.17 -3.76 0.15
N GLU A 63 19.21 -2.96 -0.11
CA GLU A 63 19.27 -1.57 0.37
C GLU A 63 18.34 -0.65 -0.42
N VAL A 64 18.16 -0.90 -1.72
CA VAL A 64 17.12 -0.22 -2.52
C VAL A 64 15.73 -0.55 -2.00
N LEU A 65 15.46 -1.82 -1.69
CA LEU A 65 14.16 -2.26 -1.16
C LEU A 65 13.85 -1.67 0.23
N ARG A 66 14.84 -1.54 1.12
CA ARG A 66 14.67 -0.86 2.43
C ARG A 66 14.27 0.61 2.29
N LEU A 67 14.66 1.24 1.18
CA LEU A 67 14.27 2.62 0.88
C LEU A 67 12.85 2.70 0.30
N CYS A 68 12.36 1.64 -0.38
CA CYS A 68 10.98 1.56 -0.82
C CYS A 68 9.98 1.62 0.36
N ASP A 69 10.34 1.11 1.54
CA ASP A 69 9.49 1.21 2.74
C ASP A 69 9.30 2.67 3.18
N ILE A 70 10.31 3.52 2.97
CA ILE A 70 10.20 4.96 3.22
C ILE A 70 9.24 5.59 2.21
N HIS A 71 9.23 5.16 0.94
CA HIS A 71 8.29 5.69 -0.05
C HIS A 71 6.85 5.44 0.37
N THR A 72 6.54 4.21 0.81
CA THR A 72 5.20 3.86 1.30
C THR A 72 4.81 4.73 2.50
N ALA A 73 5.68 4.83 3.53
CA ALA A 73 5.41 5.63 4.72
C ALA A 73 5.26 7.14 4.44
N VAL A 74 5.89 7.63 3.38
CA VAL A 74 5.81 9.02 2.93
C VAL A 74 4.53 9.30 2.14
N LEU A 75 4.14 8.33 1.31
CA LEU A 75 3.00 8.42 0.41
C LEU A 75 1.69 8.07 1.13
N GLU A 76 1.75 7.29 2.21
CA GLU A 76 0.66 7.04 3.14
C GLU A 76 0.08 8.37 3.64
N GLY A 77 -1.16 8.66 3.21
CA GLY A 77 -1.87 9.90 3.55
C GLY A 77 -1.56 11.12 2.67
N ARG A 78 -0.61 11.04 1.72
CA ARG A 78 -0.30 12.12 0.76
C ARG A 78 -0.72 11.82 -0.67
N ILE A 79 -1.04 10.56 -0.99
CA ILE A 79 -1.63 10.21 -2.29
C ILE A 79 -3.04 10.79 -2.33
N SER A 80 -3.23 11.85 -3.13
CA SER A 80 -4.58 12.36 -3.42
C SER A 80 -5.32 11.36 -4.29
N HIS A 81 -6.36 10.76 -3.70
CA HIS A 81 -7.32 9.93 -4.43
C HIS A 81 -8.38 10.78 -5.17
N GLU A 82 -8.30 12.11 -5.15
CA GLU A 82 -9.31 13.00 -5.75
C GLU A 82 -9.43 12.83 -7.27
N ALA A 83 -8.33 12.45 -7.95
CA ALA A 83 -8.33 12.13 -9.37
C ALA A 83 -8.61 10.65 -9.67
N ALA A 84 -8.80 9.81 -8.66
CA ALA A 84 -9.11 8.40 -8.84
C ALA A 84 -10.50 8.28 -9.46
N ARG A 85 -10.57 7.64 -10.64
CA ARG A 85 -11.85 7.43 -11.32
C ARG A 85 -12.61 6.33 -10.58
N THR A 86 -13.85 6.62 -10.23
CA THR A 86 -14.76 5.57 -9.73
C THR A 86 -15.14 4.68 -10.89
N ALA A 87 -14.95 3.37 -10.73
CA ALA A 87 -15.39 2.39 -11.71
C ALA A 87 -16.93 2.37 -11.76
N PRO A 88 -17.55 2.42 -12.95
CA PRO A 88 -19.01 2.36 -13.06
C PRO A 88 -19.53 0.98 -12.62
N LYS A 89 -20.82 0.91 -12.27
CA LYS A 89 -21.47 -0.35 -11.91
C LYS A 89 -21.28 -1.39 -13.03
N GLY A 90 -20.91 -2.62 -12.67
CA GLY A 90 -20.63 -3.71 -13.61
C GLY A 90 -19.20 -3.74 -14.17
N HIS A 91 -18.37 -2.73 -13.90
CA HIS A 91 -16.95 -2.78 -14.21
C HIS A 91 -16.22 -3.73 -13.25
N PRO A 92 -15.24 -4.55 -13.70
CA PRO A 92 -14.55 -5.51 -12.83
C PRO A 92 -13.99 -4.90 -11.52
N ILE A 93 -13.38 -3.71 -11.60
CA ILE A 93 -12.90 -2.98 -10.41
C ILE A 93 -14.04 -2.66 -9.42
N HIS A 94 -15.23 -2.30 -9.91
CA HIS A 94 -16.39 -2.06 -9.05
C HIS A 94 -16.81 -3.35 -8.34
N ILE A 95 -16.87 -4.47 -9.07
CA ILE A 95 -17.20 -5.79 -8.52
C ILE A 95 -16.19 -6.19 -7.44
N PHE A 96 -14.89 -6.12 -7.75
CA PHE A 96 -13.82 -6.41 -6.79
C PHE A 96 -13.88 -5.52 -5.55
N GLN A 97 -14.30 -4.27 -5.69
CA GLN A 97 -14.50 -3.37 -4.54
C GLN A 97 -15.68 -3.81 -3.67
N GLN A 98 -16.79 -4.29 -4.25
CA GLN A 98 -17.93 -4.82 -3.50
C GLN A 98 -17.58 -6.15 -2.83
N GLU A 99 -16.93 -7.07 -3.54
CA GLU A 99 -16.43 -8.34 -2.99
C GLU A 99 -15.50 -8.10 -1.80
N ASN A 100 -14.53 -7.19 -1.94
CA ASN A 100 -13.64 -6.82 -0.84
C ASN A 100 -14.37 -6.24 0.37
N LYS A 101 -15.48 -5.52 0.14
CA LYS A 101 -16.30 -4.95 1.22
C LYS A 101 -17.09 -6.04 1.93
N ALA A 102 -17.70 -6.96 1.18
CA ALA A 102 -18.41 -8.11 1.73
C ALA A 102 -17.46 -9.00 2.54
N LEU A 103 -16.28 -9.31 2.00
CA LEU A 103 -15.25 -10.07 2.71
C LEU A 103 -14.86 -9.43 4.05
N ARG A 104 -14.66 -8.10 4.09
CA ARG A 104 -14.35 -7.40 5.34
C ARG A 104 -15.47 -7.55 6.37
N TRP A 105 -16.73 -7.37 5.95
CA TRP A 105 -17.87 -7.53 6.85
C TRP A 105 -17.97 -8.94 7.42
N GLU A 106 -17.78 -9.97 6.58
CA GLU A 106 -17.83 -11.35 7.05
C GLU A 106 -16.67 -11.68 8.00
N ILE A 107 -15.47 -11.19 7.71
CA ILE A 107 -14.32 -11.36 8.62
C ILE A 107 -14.60 -10.71 9.99
N GLU A 108 -15.13 -9.49 10.01
CA GLU A 108 -15.47 -8.78 11.25
C GLU A 108 -16.52 -9.54 12.07
N LEU A 109 -17.55 -10.08 11.41
CA LEU A 109 -18.60 -10.86 12.05
C LEU A 109 -18.04 -12.18 12.62
N LEU A 110 -17.25 -12.92 11.84
CA LEU A 110 -16.60 -14.14 12.29
C LEU A 110 -15.67 -13.88 13.48
N HIS A 111 -14.89 -12.81 13.47
CA HIS A 111 -14.10 -12.41 14.63
C HIS A 111 -14.96 -12.12 15.87
N GLY A 112 -16.13 -11.49 15.70
CA GLY A 112 -17.10 -11.31 16.78
C GLY A 112 -17.57 -12.63 17.38
N LEU A 113 -18.00 -13.56 16.53
CA LEU A 113 -18.44 -14.90 16.94
C LEU A 113 -17.33 -15.69 17.65
N PHE A 114 -16.09 -15.64 17.16
CA PHE A 114 -14.95 -16.28 17.82
C PHE A 114 -14.64 -15.66 19.19
N ASN A 115 -14.73 -14.34 19.33
CA ASN A 115 -14.56 -13.68 20.62
C ASN A 115 -15.66 -14.08 21.62
N GLU A 116 -16.91 -14.25 21.17
CA GLU A 116 -17.99 -14.74 22.03
C GLU A 116 -17.74 -16.17 22.52
N LEU A 117 -17.21 -17.04 21.66
CA LEU A 117 -16.80 -18.40 22.03
C LEU A 117 -15.68 -18.39 23.08
N GLU A 118 -14.65 -17.58 22.90
CA GLU A 118 -13.51 -17.52 23.84
C GLU A 118 -13.92 -16.99 25.22
N ASN A 119 -14.91 -16.09 25.28
CA ASN A 119 -15.33 -15.42 26.51
C ASN A 119 -16.51 -16.11 27.23
N THR A 120 -17.12 -17.14 26.65
CA THR A 120 -18.30 -17.81 27.25
C THR A 120 -17.91 -19.06 28.04
N ALA A 121 -18.15 -19.05 29.35
CA ALA A 121 -17.93 -20.19 30.27
C ALA A 121 -19.09 -21.22 30.30
N GLN A 122 -20.10 -21.08 29.44
CA GLN A 122 -21.28 -21.94 29.36
C GLN A 122 -21.34 -22.72 28.04
N GLN A 123 -22.11 -23.82 28.03
CA GLN A 123 -22.39 -24.63 26.84
C GLN A 123 -22.94 -23.75 25.71
N VAL A 124 -22.06 -23.27 24.84
CA VAL A 124 -22.44 -22.68 23.56
C VAL A 124 -22.96 -23.80 22.67
N ASP A 125 -24.08 -23.57 22.00
CA ASP A 125 -24.56 -24.47 20.95
C ASP A 125 -23.64 -24.33 19.73
N LEU A 126 -22.57 -25.15 19.71
CA LEU A 126 -21.61 -25.17 18.61
C LEU A 126 -22.27 -25.47 17.26
N ALA A 127 -23.38 -26.23 17.24
CA ALA A 127 -24.06 -26.55 15.99
C ALA A 127 -24.73 -25.29 15.41
N ALA A 128 -25.45 -24.54 16.25
CA ALA A 128 -26.07 -23.28 15.83
C ALA A 128 -25.04 -22.24 15.35
N LEU A 129 -23.86 -22.19 15.98
CA LEU A 129 -22.80 -21.28 15.56
C LEU A 129 -22.17 -21.68 14.22
N LEU A 130 -21.90 -22.98 14.02
CA LEU A 130 -21.37 -23.48 12.75
C LEU A 130 -22.35 -23.23 11.59
N ASP A 131 -23.65 -23.42 11.84
CA ASP A 131 -24.69 -23.10 10.86
C ASP A 131 -24.68 -21.61 10.50
N GLN A 132 -24.54 -20.71 11.49
CA GLN A 132 -24.41 -19.27 11.24
C GLN A 132 -23.17 -18.96 10.40
N MET A 133 -21.99 -19.47 10.77
CA MET A 133 -20.75 -19.26 10.00
C MET A 133 -20.89 -19.75 8.56
N GLN A 134 -21.55 -20.89 8.34
CA GLN A 134 -21.74 -21.45 7.01
C GLN A 134 -22.66 -20.59 6.14
N ILE A 135 -23.74 -20.03 6.71
CA ILE A 135 -24.61 -19.07 6.01
C ILE A 135 -23.81 -17.85 5.55
N HIS A 136 -22.99 -17.30 6.44
CA HIS A 136 -22.15 -16.14 6.18
C HIS A 136 -21.14 -16.38 5.04
N VAL A 137 -20.55 -17.57 4.97
CA VAL A 137 -19.67 -17.96 3.85
C VAL A 137 -20.45 -18.05 2.52
N TYR A 138 -21.69 -18.56 2.53
CA TYR A 138 -22.50 -18.62 1.32
C TYR A 138 -22.94 -17.24 0.81
N MET A 139 -23.18 -16.28 1.70
CA MET A 139 -23.53 -14.91 1.31
C MET A 139 -22.42 -14.23 0.48
N LEU A 140 -21.16 -14.66 0.62
CA LEU A 140 -20.05 -14.16 -0.20
C LEU A 140 -20.15 -14.57 -1.67
N ALA A 141 -20.86 -15.66 -1.98
CA ALA A 141 -21.01 -16.13 -3.36
C ALA A 141 -22.02 -15.29 -4.18
N ASP A 142 -22.85 -14.49 -3.51
CA ASP A 142 -23.95 -13.73 -4.12
C ASP A 142 -23.66 -12.21 -4.22
N VAL A 143 -22.39 -11.80 -4.13
CA VAL A 143 -21.99 -10.39 -4.17
C VAL A 143 -21.90 -9.87 -5.62
N GLU A 144 -22.66 -8.82 -5.93
CA GLU A 144 -22.73 -8.15 -7.25
C GLU A 144 -22.40 -6.64 -7.22
#